data_AF-A0A3P2A4A8-F1
#
_entry.id   AF-A0A3P2A4A8-F1
#
_cell.length_a   1.000
_cell.length_b   1.000
_cell.length_c   1.000
_cell.angle_alpha   90.00
_cell.angle_beta   90.00
_cell.angle_gamma   90.00
#
_symmetry.space_group_name_H-M   'P 1'
#
loop_
_entity.id
_entity.type
_entity.pdbx_description
1 polymer ?
#
loop_
_entity_poly.entity_id
_entity_poly.type
_entity_poly.pdbx_seq_one_letter_code
_entity_poly.pdbx_strand_id
1 'polypeptide(L)'
;MAKNDLTVKSYMNNLLEDENIEQLILFIDSAPVEKIRRYLYILSEIFPNKIVISPKEFELIQYILTHNKFLETESISDFIRALNTIKFDKLQQKQIIDLIFSNINLLSKYCDFELNMLIINIVDSEYFINQMMMVAKNSLSIHLKKYLLSFISNESEFLQDCSQHRIDDIKKLLNSS
;
A
#
# COMPACT_ATOMS: atom_id res chain seq x y z
N MET A 1 17.75 16.20 8.21
CA MET A 1 16.92 16.70 7.08
C MET A 1 17.58 17.93 6.49
N ALA A 2 17.59 18.06 5.16
CA ALA A 2 18.09 19.28 4.52
C ALA A 2 17.08 20.41 4.72
N LYS A 3 17.54 21.68 4.72
CA LYS A 3 16.68 22.87 4.90
C LYS A 3 15.48 22.89 3.94
N ASN A 4 15.68 22.43 2.70
CA ASN A 4 14.63 22.31 1.69
C ASN A 4 13.53 21.31 2.10
N ASP A 5 13.89 20.20 2.75
CA ASP A 5 12.90 19.19 3.16
C ASP A 5 11.99 19.71 4.27
N LEU A 6 12.52 20.53 5.17
CA LEU A 6 11.72 21.17 6.22
C LEU A 6 10.71 22.14 5.62
N THR A 7 11.11 22.91 4.60
CA THR A 7 10.20 23.80 3.87
C THR A 7 9.11 23.03 3.16
N VAL A 8 9.47 21.95 2.44
CA VAL A 8 8.49 21.09 1.75
C VAL A 8 7.55 20.42 2.74
N LYS A 9 8.07 19.86 3.84
CA LYS A 9 7.25 19.23 4.89
C LYS A 9 6.27 20.21 5.51
N SER A 10 6.72 21.42 5.84
CA SER A 10 5.84 22.47 6.36
C SER A 10 4.75 22.84 5.36
N TYR A 11 5.10 22.97 4.07
CA TYR A 11 4.12 23.29 3.03
C TYR A 11 3.07 22.18 2.87
N MET A 12 3.48 20.92 2.83
CA MET A 12 2.56 19.77 2.76
C MET A 12 1.66 19.69 4.00
N ASN A 13 2.20 19.91 5.20
CA ASN A 13 1.43 19.94 6.44
C ASN A 13 0.34 21.03 6.40
N ASN A 14 0.70 22.24 5.99
CA ASN A 14 -0.27 23.33 5.89
C ASN A 14 -1.42 22.96 4.93
N LEU A 15 -1.11 22.41 3.76
CA LEU A 15 -2.15 21.97 2.82
C LEU A 15 -3.04 20.85 3.39
N LEU A 16 -2.48 19.94 4.17
CA LEU A 16 -3.26 18.90 4.85
C LEU A 16 -4.14 19.47 5.97
N GLU A 17 -3.62 20.41 6.77
CA GLU A 17 -4.35 21.09 7.84
C GLU A 17 -5.49 21.97 7.29
N ASP A 18 -5.26 22.64 6.16
CA ASP A 18 -6.25 23.45 5.43
C ASP A 18 -7.21 22.60 4.57
N GLU A 19 -7.09 21.26 4.60
CA GLU A 19 -7.80 20.30 3.75
C GLU A 19 -7.74 20.60 2.23
N ASN A 20 -6.67 21.25 1.77
CA ASN A 20 -6.45 21.59 0.38
C ASN A 20 -5.69 20.47 -0.36
N ILE A 21 -6.35 19.32 -0.44
CA ILE A 21 -5.77 18.08 -0.97
C ILE A 21 -5.51 18.17 -2.47
N GLU A 22 -6.37 18.84 -3.23
CA GLU A 22 -6.17 19.04 -4.67
C GLU A 22 -4.85 19.76 -4.95
N GLN A 23 -4.55 20.84 -4.22
CA GLN A 23 -3.30 21.57 -4.36
C GLN A 23 -2.10 20.73 -3.95
N LEU A 24 -2.25 19.86 -2.93
CA LEU A 24 -1.19 18.94 -2.51
C LEU A 24 -0.93 17.88 -3.58
N ILE A 25 -1.98 17.32 -4.17
CA ILE A 25 -1.87 16.39 -5.31
C ILE A 25 -1.15 17.07 -6.46
N LEU A 26 -1.57 18.27 -6.88
CA LEU A 26 -0.91 19.01 -7.96
C LEU A 26 0.57 19.27 -7.65
N PHE A 27 0.89 19.61 -6.40
CA PHE A 27 2.25 19.86 -5.97
C PHE A 27 3.14 18.61 -6.06
N ILE A 28 2.66 17.44 -5.62
CA ILE A 28 3.44 16.19 -5.70
C ILE A 28 3.47 15.64 -7.13
N ASP A 29 2.40 15.84 -7.90
CA ASP A 29 2.25 15.26 -9.22
C ASP A 29 3.10 15.97 -10.28
N SER A 30 3.23 17.29 -10.15
CA SER A 30 4.09 18.14 -10.99
C SER A 30 5.59 18.01 -10.68
N ALA A 31 5.95 17.23 -9.65
CA ALA A 31 7.34 17.02 -9.28
C ALA A 31 8.08 16.21 -10.37
N PRO A 32 9.34 16.57 -10.69
CA PRO A 32 10.23 15.68 -11.45
C PRO A 32 10.35 14.32 -10.74
N VAL A 33 10.51 13.24 -11.51
CA VAL A 33 10.54 11.86 -11.00
C VAL A 33 11.60 11.68 -9.90
N GLU A 34 12.73 12.37 -10.02
CA GLU A 34 13.83 12.32 -9.05
C GLU A 34 13.43 12.87 -7.68
N LYS A 35 12.41 13.73 -7.63
CA LYS A 35 11.86 14.32 -6.39
C LYS A 35 10.70 13.51 -5.81
N ILE A 36 10.04 12.67 -6.59
CA ILE A 36 8.90 11.85 -6.12
C ILE A 36 9.31 11.03 -4.91
N ARG A 37 10.48 10.38 -4.97
CA ARG A 37 11.01 9.60 -3.85
C ARG A 37 11.09 10.44 -2.57
N ARG A 38 11.56 11.68 -2.67
CA ARG A 38 11.72 12.56 -1.52
C ARG A 38 10.38 13.02 -0.95
N TYR A 39 9.42 13.33 -1.83
CA TYR A 39 8.09 13.78 -1.42
C TYR A 39 7.30 12.66 -0.76
N LEU A 40 7.39 11.45 -1.28
CA LEU A 40 6.75 10.28 -0.68
C LEU A 40 7.34 9.95 0.69
N TYR A 41 8.67 10.06 0.84
CA TYR A 41 9.33 9.96 2.15
C TYR A 41 8.83 11.04 3.13
N ILE A 42 8.70 12.30 2.71
CA ILE A 42 8.20 13.37 3.58
C ILE A 42 6.75 13.08 4.01
N LEU A 43 5.88 12.64 3.09
CA LEU A 43 4.51 12.24 3.44
C LEU A 43 4.52 11.09 4.47
N SER A 44 5.42 10.12 4.33
CA SER A 44 5.55 9.02 5.30
C SER A 44 5.93 9.48 6.71
N GLU A 45 6.54 10.66 6.86
CA GLU A 45 6.82 11.23 8.18
C GLU A 45 5.66 12.08 8.73
N ILE A 46 4.71 12.46 7.87
CA ILE A 46 3.54 13.27 8.25
C ILE A 46 2.41 12.36 8.73
N PHE A 47 2.05 11.36 7.93
CA PHE A 47 0.92 10.46 8.16
C PHE A 47 0.91 9.71 9.50
N PRO A 48 2.05 9.28 10.08
CA PRO A 48 2.05 8.59 11.38
C PRO A 48 1.48 9.43 12.53
N ASN A 49 1.40 10.75 12.38
CA ASN A 49 0.78 11.62 13.38
C ASN A 49 -0.76 11.66 13.28
N LYS A 50 -1.35 10.99 12.27
CA LYS A 50 -2.79 10.99 11.97
C LYS A 50 -3.37 9.59 12.12
N ILE A 51 -3.70 9.21 13.36
CA ILE A 51 -4.28 7.89 13.69
C ILE A 51 -5.61 7.66 12.93
N VAL A 52 -6.38 8.72 12.70
CA VAL A 52 -7.60 8.71 11.88
C VAL A 52 -7.43 9.78 10.81
N ILE A 53 -7.88 9.48 9.60
CA ILE A 53 -7.78 10.39 8.44
C ILE A 53 -9.17 10.77 7.94
N SER A 54 -9.30 11.99 7.42
CA SER A 54 -10.52 12.47 6.79
C SER A 54 -10.73 11.83 5.39
N PRO A 55 -11.96 11.88 4.83
CA PRO A 55 -12.20 11.43 3.46
C PRO A 55 -11.31 12.11 2.43
N LYS A 56 -11.06 13.42 2.58
CA LYS A 56 -10.17 14.16 1.68
C LYS A 56 -8.72 13.70 1.80
N GLU A 57 -8.23 13.49 3.02
CA GLU A 57 -6.87 12.95 3.20
C GLU A 57 -6.71 11.55 2.61
N PHE A 58 -7.79 10.76 2.65
CA PHE A 58 -7.82 9.47 2.00
C PHE A 58 -7.75 9.59 0.47
N GLU A 59 -8.31 10.63 -0.15
CA GLU A 59 -8.17 10.89 -1.60
C GLU A 59 -6.70 11.02 -2.02
N LEU A 60 -5.84 11.61 -1.17
CA LEU A 60 -4.40 11.66 -1.43
C LEU A 60 -3.77 10.26 -1.45
N ILE A 61 -4.14 9.40 -0.49
CA ILE A 61 -3.66 8.01 -0.44
C ILE A 61 -4.12 7.26 -1.69
N GLN A 62 -5.39 7.41 -2.07
CA GLN A 62 -5.93 6.80 -3.28
C GLN A 62 -5.18 7.27 -4.52
N TYR A 63 -4.89 8.57 -4.62
CA TYR A 63 -4.13 9.14 -5.72
C TYR A 63 -2.75 8.50 -5.84
N ILE A 64 -2.00 8.43 -4.73
CA ILE A 64 -0.66 7.84 -4.69
C ILE A 64 -0.71 6.35 -5.10
N LEU A 65 -1.67 5.59 -4.57
CA LEU A 65 -1.78 4.15 -4.84
C LEU A 65 -2.30 3.82 -6.25
N THR A 66 -2.86 4.78 -6.98
CA THR A 66 -3.39 4.57 -8.34
C THR A 66 -2.35 4.86 -9.43
N HIS A 67 -1.26 5.58 -9.12
CA HIS A 67 -0.32 6.05 -10.13
C HIS A 67 1.06 5.40 -9.97
N ASN A 68 1.47 4.60 -10.97
CA ASN A 68 2.73 3.83 -10.97
C ASN A 68 3.97 4.66 -10.62
N LYS A 69 4.03 5.93 -11.03
CA LYS A 69 5.19 6.80 -10.76
C LYS A 69 5.52 6.96 -9.27
N PHE A 70 4.53 6.80 -8.38
CA PHE A 70 4.77 6.79 -6.93
C PHE A 70 5.12 5.38 -6.42
N LEU A 71 4.52 4.35 -7.01
CA LEU A 71 4.72 2.94 -6.63
C LEU A 71 6.10 2.40 -7.04
N GLU A 72 6.66 2.91 -8.14
CA GLU A 72 7.97 2.51 -8.68
C GLU A 72 9.14 3.25 -8.01
N THR A 73 9.02 3.54 -6.72
CA THR A 73 10.05 4.22 -5.93
C THR A 73 10.30 3.49 -4.61
N GLU A 74 11.57 3.43 -4.16
CA GLU A 74 11.93 2.75 -2.90
C GLU A 74 11.17 3.27 -1.67
N SER A 75 10.87 4.58 -1.66
CA SER A 75 10.14 5.26 -0.58
C SER A 75 8.66 4.87 -0.47
N ILE A 76 8.12 4.08 -1.41
CA ILE A 76 6.77 3.54 -1.24
C ILE A 76 6.69 2.64 -0.01
N SER A 77 7.76 1.93 0.34
CA SER A 77 7.85 1.15 1.58
C SER A 77 7.60 2.01 2.82
N ASP A 78 8.28 3.16 2.91
CA ASP A 78 8.08 4.10 4.03
C ASP A 78 6.63 4.62 4.08
N PHE A 79 6.05 4.93 2.93
CA PHE A 79 4.66 5.38 2.86
C PHE A 79 3.67 4.30 3.31
N ILE A 80 3.82 3.05 2.82
CA ILE A 80 2.99 1.92 3.28
C ILE A 80 3.21 1.66 4.78
N ARG A 81 4.43 1.83 5.30
CA ARG A 81 4.71 1.76 6.75
C ARG A 81 3.90 2.81 7.52
N ALA A 82 3.81 4.03 7.01
CA ALA A 82 2.99 5.07 7.61
C ALA A 82 1.50 4.70 7.59
N LEU A 83 1.00 4.14 6.49
CA LEU A 83 -0.41 3.70 6.38
C LEU A 83 -0.79 2.63 7.41
N ASN A 84 0.16 1.77 7.81
CA ASN A 84 -0.06 0.78 8.87
C ASN A 84 -0.43 1.37 10.24
N THR A 85 -0.19 2.66 10.46
CA THR A 85 -0.54 3.35 11.72
C THR A 85 -1.95 3.96 11.70
N ILE A 86 -2.58 3.99 10.53
CA ILE A 86 -3.88 4.64 10.31
C ILE A 86 -5.01 3.65 10.57
N LYS A 87 -6.04 4.09 11.27
CA LYS A 87 -7.31 3.39 11.43
C LYS A 87 -8.27 3.82 10.33
N PHE A 88 -8.41 2.97 9.33
CA PHE A 88 -9.39 3.16 8.26
C PHE A 88 -10.79 2.81 8.75
N ASP A 89 -11.79 3.60 8.35
CA ASP A 89 -13.18 3.19 8.49
C ASP A 89 -13.52 2.06 7.49
N LYS A 90 -14.72 1.47 7.59
CA LYS A 90 -15.14 0.34 6.75
C LYS A 90 -15.12 0.64 5.24
N LEU A 91 -15.48 1.87 4.85
CA LEU A 91 -15.52 2.25 3.44
C LEU A 91 -14.09 2.45 2.92
N GLN A 92 -13.28 3.21 3.66
CA GLN A 92 -11.86 3.43 3.37
C GLN A 92 -11.11 2.11 3.29
N GLN A 93 -11.35 1.21 4.25
CA GLN A 93 -10.77 -0.14 4.31
C GLN A 93 -11.06 -0.91 3.02
N LYS A 94 -12.33 -0.98 2.59
CA LYS A 94 -12.66 -1.65 1.32
C LYS A 94 -11.92 -1.03 0.12
N GLN A 95 -11.90 0.30 0.03
CA GLN A 95 -11.28 1.02 -1.07
C GLN A 95 -9.75 0.82 -1.11
N ILE A 96 -9.07 0.86 0.03
CA ILE A 96 -7.62 0.62 0.08
C ILE A 96 -7.28 -0.83 -0.25
N ILE A 97 -8.09 -1.79 0.19
CA ILE A 97 -7.92 -3.21 -0.18
C ILE A 97 -7.94 -3.40 -1.70
N ASP A 98 -8.94 -2.83 -2.36
CA ASP A 98 -9.08 -2.94 -3.82
C ASP A 98 -7.87 -2.31 -4.55
N LEU A 99 -7.36 -1.17 -4.06
CA LEU A 99 -6.17 -0.51 -4.60
C LEU A 99 -4.89 -1.33 -4.38
N ILE A 100 -4.72 -1.91 -3.20
CA ILE A 100 -3.57 -2.75 -2.86
C ILE A 100 -3.54 -3.98 -3.78
N PHE A 101 -4.64 -4.71 -3.92
CA PHE A 101 -4.67 -5.90 -4.77
C PHE A 101 -4.56 -5.59 -6.26
N SER A 102 -5.09 -4.45 -6.71
CA SER A 102 -4.91 -4.00 -8.10
C SER A 102 -3.45 -3.69 -8.44
N ASN A 103 -2.66 -3.29 -7.44
CA ASN A 103 -1.26 -2.88 -7.61
C ASN A 103 -0.24 -3.81 -6.95
N ILE A 104 -0.67 -4.98 -6.45
CA ILE A 104 0.15 -5.87 -5.61
C ILE A 104 1.45 -6.30 -6.30
N ASN A 105 1.43 -6.48 -7.63
CA ASN A 105 2.62 -6.82 -8.41
C ASN A 105 3.71 -5.74 -8.37
N LEU A 106 3.34 -4.46 -8.32
CA LEU A 106 4.30 -3.36 -8.18
C LEU A 106 4.70 -3.18 -6.73
N LEU A 107 3.73 -3.15 -5.81
CA LEU A 107 3.97 -2.95 -4.38
C LEU A 107 4.94 -4.01 -3.82
N SER A 108 4.70 -5.29 -4.09
CA SER A 108 5.59 -6.39 -3.70
C SER A 108 7.02 -6.28 -4.24
N LYS A 109 7.32 -5.45 -5.25
CA LYS A 109 8.73 -5.27 -5.66
C LYS A 109 9.51 -4.36 -4.73
N TYR A 110 8.81 -3.51 -3.97
CA TYR A 110 9.41 -2.41 -3.24
C TYR A 110 9.06 -2.41 -1.75
N CYS A 111 8.04 -3.15 -1.28
CA CYS A 111 7.56 -3.08 0.11
C CYS A 111 7.02 -4.40 0.68
N ASP A 112 7.69 -5.54 0.49
CA ASP A 112 7.20 -6.85 0.94
C ASP A 112 6.74 -6.89 2.40
N PHE A 113 7.59 -6.45 3.33
CA PHE A 113 7.29 -6.53 4.77
C PHE A 113 6.16 -5.59 5.18
N GLU A 114 6.25 -4.31 4.80
CA GLU A 114 5.23 -3.32 5.15
C GLU A 114 3.88 -3.63 4.50
N LEU A 115 3.89 -4.21 3.30
CA LEU A 115 2.70 -4.66 2.59
C LEU A 115 2.05 -5.84 3.31
N ASN A 116 2.83 -6.81 3.80
CA ASN A 116 2.29 -7.93 4.59
C ASN A 116 1.56 -7.41 5.82
N MET A 117 2.22 -6.54 6.58
CA MET A 117 1.63 -5.92 7.78
C MET A 117 0.34 -5.18 7.44
N LEU A 118 0.33 -4.42 6.34
CA LEU A 118 -0.87 -3.69 5.94
C LEU A 118 -1.99 -4.68 5.66
N ILE A 119 -1.77 -5.66 4.80
CA ILE A 119 -2.76 -6.68 4.44
C ILE A 119 -3.32 -7.37 5.69
N ILE A 120 -2.48 -7.80 6.63
CA ILE A 120 -2.91 -8.45 7.88
C ILE A 120 -3.81 -7.51 8.71
N ASN A 121 -3.48 -6.22 8.74
CA ASN A 121 -4.22 -5.23 9.51
C ASN A 121 -5.57 -4.85 8.89
N ILE A 122 -5.69 -4.88 7.56
CA ILE A 122 -6.87 -4.38 6.85
C ILE A 122 -7.73 -5.45 6.18
N VAL A 123 -7.27 -6.69 6.02
CA VAL A 123 -8.00 -7.75 5.30
C VAL A 123 -8.29 -8.93 6.23
N ASP A 124 -9.48 -9.52 6.15
CA ASP A 124 -9.71 -10.83 6.75
C ASP A 124 -9.07 -11.96 5.91
N SER A 125 -8.69 -13.05 6.58
CA SER A 125 -7.93 -14.13 5.94
C SER A 125 -8.71 -14.84 4.82
N GLU A 126 -10.02 -15.03 4.97
CA GLU A 126 -10.84 -15.65 3.92
C GLU A 126 -10.96 -14.78 2.67
N TYR A 127 -11.13 -13.47 2.84
CA TYR A 127 -11.15 -12.51 1.75
C TYR A 127 -9.79 -12.41 1.07
N PHE A 128 -8.69 -12.41 1.83
CA PHE A 128 -7.34 -12.47 1.27
C PHE A 128 -7.18 -13.68 0.34
N ILE A 129 -7.56 -14.88 0.79
CA ILE A 129 -7.50 -16.11 -0.02
C ILE A 129 -8.34 -15.97 -1.29
N ASN A 130 -9.55 -15.39 -1.21
CA ASN A 130 -10.38 -15.13 -2.40
C ASN A 130 -9.71 -14.20 -3.40
N GLN A 131 -9.13 -13.09 -2.93
CA GLN A 131 -8.39 -12.16 -3.78
C GLN A 131 -7.19 -12.84 -4.42
N MET A 132 -6.45 -13.66 -3.68
CA MET A 132 -5.31 -14.43 -4.22
C MET A 132 -5.72 -15.42 -5.30
N MET A 133 -6.86 -16.11 -5.14
CA MET A 133 -7.39 -16.96 -6.19
C MET A 133 -7.76 -16.17 -7.45
N MET A 134 -8.29 -14.95 -7.31
CA MET A 134 -8.60 -14.09 -8.47
C MET A 134 -7.34 -13.60 -9.16
N VAL A 135 -6.36 -13.13 -8.39
CA VAL A 135 -5.08 -12.63 -8.91
C VAL A 135 -4.31 -13.76 -9.59
N ALA A 136 -4.26 -14.95 -8.99
CA ALA A 136 -3.54 -16.12 -9.52
C ALA A 136 -4.12 -16.75 -10.79
N LYS A 137 -5.40 -16.51 -11.09
CA LYS A 137 -6.01 -16.92 -12.37
C LYS A 137 -5.52 -16.09 -13.55
N ASN A 138 -5.02 -14.88 -13.31
CA ASN A 138 -4.43 -14.03 -14.32
C ASN A 138 -2.92 -14.31 -14.40
N SER A 139 -2.32 -14.23 -15.58
CA SER A 139 -0.89 -14.50 -15.78
C SER A 139 -0.01 -13.72 -14.79
N LEU A 140 0.48 -14.39 -13.75
CA LEU A 140 1.28 -13.77 -12.69
C LEU A 140 2.73 -13.60 -13.11
N SER A 141 3.34 -12.48 -12.72
CA SER A 141 4.78 -12.32 -12.79
C SER A 141 5.47 -13.33 -11.85
N ILE A 142 6.69 -13.77 -12.20
CA ILE A 142 7.50 -14.65 -11.35
C ILE A 142 7.73 -14.02 -9.97
N HIS A 143 7.89 -12.69 -9.93
CA HIS A 143 8.07 -11.95 -8.68
C HIS A 143 6.84 -12.07 -7.78
N LEU A 144 5.66 -11.78 -8.31
CA LEU A 144 4.42 -11.82 -7.55
C LEU A 144 4.13 -13.24 -7.04
N LYS A 145 4.40 -14.28 -7.84
CA LYS A 145 4.29 -15.68 -7.37
C LYS A 145 5.16 -15.95 -6.15
N LYS A 146 6.44 -15.52 -6.20
CA LYS A 146 7.37 -15.70 -5.07
C LYS A 146 6.92 -14.96 -3.83
N TYR A 147 6.47 -13.71 -3.99
CA TYR A 147 5.92 -12.91 -2.91
C TYR A 147 4.72 -13.62 -2.24
N LEU A 148 3.73 -14.05 -3.03
CA LEU A 148 2.53 -14.70 -2.50
C LEU A 148 2.82 -16.05 -1.82
N LEU A 149 3.72 -16.85 -2.39
CA LEU A 149 4.17 -18.09 -1.74
C LEU A 149 4.90 -17.81 -0.43
N SER A 150 5.73 -16.76 -0.38
CA SER A 150 6.40 -16.32 0.84
C SER A 150 5.41 -15.84 1.89
N PHE A 151 4.41 -15.03 1.50
CA PHE A 151 3.35 -14.58 2.40
C PHE A 151 2.64 -15.78 3.03
N ILE A 152 2.15 -16.73 2.22
CA ILE A 152 1.42 -17.90 2.70
C ILE A 152 2.26 -18.76 3.64
N SER A 153 3.58 -18.79 3.44
CA SER A 153 4.50 -19.58 4.26
C SER A 153 4.86 -18.90 5.57
N ASN A 154 5.00 -17.58 5.56
CA ASN A 154 5.48 -16.80 6.71
C ASN A 154 4.34 -16.34 7.62
N GLU A 155 3.16 -16.04 7.07
CA GLU A 155 2.02 -15.47 7.79
C GLU A 155 0.98 -16.54 8.17
N SER A 156 1.43 -17.68 8.71
CA SER A 156 0.55 -18.81 9.00
C SER A 156 -0.50 -18.52 10.08
N GLU A 157 -0.17 -17.65 11.04
CA GLU A 157 -1.11 -17.22 12.10
C GLU A 157 -2.28 -16.43 11.51
N PHE A 158 -2.01 -15.53 10.56
CA PHE A 158 -3.05 -14.81 9.84
C PHE A 158 -3.98 -15.78 9.07
N LEU A 159 -3.44 -16.85 8.52
CA LEU A 159 -4.17 -17.84 7.73
C LEU A 159 -4.79 -18.98 8.56
N GLN A 160 -4.67 -18.97 9.89
CA GLN A 160 -5.06 -20.12 10.73
C GLN A 160 -6.54 -20.51 10.61
N ASP A 161 -7.41 -19.53 10.36
CA ASP A 161 -8.86 -19.73 10.24
C ASP A 161 -9.26 -20.18 8.82
N CYS A 162 -8.34 -20.12 7.86
CA CYS A 162 -8.59 -20.59 6.51
C CYS A 162 -8.49 -22.11 6.44
N SER A 163 -9.44 -22.72 5.73
CA SER A 163 -9.41 -24.17 5.50
C SER A 163 -8.17 -24.58 4.71
N GLN A 164 -7.46 -25.62 5.18
CA GLN A 164 -6.21 -26.10 4.57
C GLN A 164 -6.35 -26.40 3.07
N HIS A 165 -7.48 -26.95 2.62
CA HIS A 165 -7.71 -27.26 1.21
C HIS A 165 -7.62 -26.01 0.31
N ARG A 166 -8.13 -24.85 0.76
CA ARG A 166 -8.06 -23.59 0.01
C ARG A 166 -6.63 -23.05 -0.06
N ILE A 167 -5.88 -23.18 1.03
CA ILE A 167 -4.46 -22.80 1.07
C ILE A 167 -3.67 -23.68 0.09
N ASP A 168 -3.91 -24.98 0.08
CA ASP A 168 -3.26 -25.93 -0.83
C ASP A 168 -3.61 -25.68 -2.29
N ASP A 169 -4.87 -25.34 -2.59
CA ASP A 169 -5.31 -25.00 -3.94
C ASP A 169 -4.64 -23.74 -4.46
N ILE A 170 -4.49 -22.69 -3.64
CA ILE A 170 -3.72 -21.50 -4.02
C ILE A 170 -2.25 -21.85 -4.23
N LYS A 171 -1.63 -22.60 -3.31
CA LYS A 171 -0.23 -23.03 -3.48
C LYS A 171 -0.04 -23.80 -4.79
N LYS A 172 -0.97 -24.67 -5.16
CA LYS A 172 -0.94 -25.35 -6.45
C LYS A 172 -0.99 -24.35 -7.59
N LEU A 173 -1.98 -23.44 -7.61
CA LEU A 173 -2.11 -22.41 -8.66
C LEU A 173 -0.85 -21.56 -8.84
N LEU A 174 -0.23 -21.14 -7.74
CA LEU A 174 0.99 -20.32 -7.76
C LEU A 174 2.21 -21.08 -8.27
N ASN A 175 2.29 -22.40 -8.02
CA ASN A 175 3.37 -23.26 -8.50
C ASN A 175 3.11 -23.80 -9.92
N SER A 176 1.85 -23.85 -10.36
CA SER A 176 1.44 -24.36 -11.67
C SER A 176 1.43 -23.26 -12.72
N SER A 177 2.60 -22.74 -13.11
CA SER A 177 2.87 -22.10 -14.42
C SER A 177 4.32 -21.66 -14.56
#